data_AF-A0A657LSW7-F1
#
_entry.id   AF-A0A657LSW7-F1
#
_cell.length_a   1.000
_cell.length_b   1.000
_cell.length_c   1.000
_cell.angle_alpha   90.00
_cell.angle_beta   90.00
_cell.angle_gamma   90.00
#
_symmetry.space_group_name_H-M   'P 1'
#
loop_
_entity.id
_entity.type
_entity.pdbx_description
1 polymer ?
#
loop_
_entity_poly.entity_id
_entity_poly.type
_entity_poly.pdbx_seq_one_letter_code
_entity_poly.pdbx_strand_id
1 'polypeptide(L)'
;MTSLEIELPFDELMTPSFGVGMLLYGTAYLQDAGDGDFFVQSVKLDGGPWIRPVREGGTLEAKLYQEIAAVLYDKSTHEGRKAAEEWAMALADSRLPDPDRAYDERRDACIHAHFAASE
;
A
#
# COMPACT_ATOMS: atom_id res chain seq x y z
N MET A 1 -6.22 7.17 13.66
CA MET A 1 -5.06 6.48 13.05
C MET A 1 -5.35 6.39 11.57
N THR A 2 -4.58 7.11 10.75
CA THR A 2 -4.57 6.93 9.30
C THR A 2 -3.96 5.56 9.01
N SER A 3 -4.68 4.73 8.25
CA SER A 3 -4.15 3.45 7.77
C SER A 3 -3.00 3.73 6.81
N LEU A 4 -1.88 3.02 6.92
CA LEU A 4 -0.78 3.16 5.96
C LEU A 4 -1.26 2.67 4.59
N GLU A 5 -0.99 3.47 3.57
CA GLU A 5 -1.27 3.14 2.18
C GLU A 5 -0.03 3.43 1.34
N ILE A 6 0.34 2.51 0.44
CA ILE A 6 1.45 2.69 -0.49
C ILE A 6 1.04 2.36 -1.92
N GLU A 7 1.65 3.07 -2.86
CA GLU A 7 1.56 2.81 -4.29
C GLU A 7 2.77 1.96 -4.72
N LEU A 8 2.51 0.76 -5.23
CA LEU A 8 3.52 -0.17 -5.70
C LEU A 8 3.41 -0.31 -7.23
N PRO A 9 4.26 0.39 -8.01
CA PRO A 9 4.31 0.19 -9.45
C PRO A 9 4.93 -1.17 -9.79
N PHE A 10 4.40 -1.81 -10.83
CA PHE A 10 4.94 -3.03 -11.43
C PHE A 10 5.02 -2.87 -12.94
N ASP A 11 6.17 -3.22 -13.50
CA ASP A 11 6.46 -3.03 -14.93
C ASP A 11 6.48 -4.37 -15.68
N GLU A 12 6.65 -5.50 -15.00
CA GLU A 12 6.74 -6.81 -15.66
C GLU A 12 6.08 -7.92 -14.82
N LEU A 13 4.87 -7.66 -14.33
CA LEU A 13 4.16 -8.64 -13.50
C LEU A 13 3.65 -9.78 -14.37
N MET A 14 4.24 -10.96 -14.19
CA MET A 14 3.86 -12.18 -14.89
C MET A 14 2.76 -12.93 -14.15
N THR A 15 1.62 -13.17 -14.81
CA THR A 15 0.56 -14.04 -14.28
C THR A 15 0.60 -15.41 -14.98
N PRO A 16 1.30 -16.42 -14.42
CA PRO A 16 1.53 -17.70 -15.09
C PRO A 16 0.25 -18.50 -15.33
N SER A 17 -0.83 -18.24 -14.56
CA SER A 17 -2.11 -18.95 -14.69
C SER A 17 -2.90 -18.60 -15.95
N PHE A 18 -2.56 -17.52 -16.65
CA PHE A 18 -3.17 -17.14 -17.93
C PHE A 18 -2.39 -17.70 -19.14
N GLY A 19 -2.48 -19.01 -19.38
CA GLY A 19 -1.92 -19.65 -20.58
C GLY A 19 -0.39 -19.66 -20.60
N VAL A 20 0.24 -18.98 -21.58
CA VAL A 20 1.71 -18.85 -21.67
C VAL A 20 2.29 -17.82 -20.68
N GLY A 21 1.45 -17.25 -19.82
CA GLY A 21 1.78 -16.11 -18.98
C GLY A 21 1.36 -14.82 -19.66
N MET A 22 0.70 -13.94 -18.92
CA MET A 22 0.41 -12.56 -19.34
C MET A 22 1.33 -11.62 -18.59
N LEU A 23 1.96 -10.69 -19.32
CA LEU A 23 2.79 -9.63 -18.77
C LEU A 23 1.93 -8.40 -18.55
N LEU A 24 1.90 -7.90 -17.32
CA LEU A 24 1.07 -6.79 -16.90
C LEU A 24 1.93 -5.62 -16.43
N TYR A 25 1.43 -4.43 -16.72
CA TYR A 25 1.99 -3.14 -16.34
C TYR A 25 0.93 -2.37 -15.56
N GLY A 26 1.32 -1.71 -14.47
CA GLY A 26 0.39 -0.94 -13.67
C GLY A 26 0.87 -0.64 -12.26
N THR A 27 -0.09 -0.41 -11.38
CA THR A 27 0.15 -0.03 -9.99
C THR A 27 -0.81 -0.77 -9.07
N ALA A 28 -0.27 -1.41 -8.03
CA ALA A 28 -1.03 -1.97 -6.94
C ALA A 28 -1.04 -0.98 -5.77
N TYR A 29 -2.19 -0.86 -5.12
CA TYR A 29 -2.37 0.00 -3.95
C TYR A 29 -2.47 -0.93 -2.75
N LEU A 30 -1.47 -0.86 -1.87
CA LEU A 30 -1.40 -1.71 -0.69
C LEU A 30 -1.90 -0.92 0.52
N GLN A 31 -2.63 -1.58 1.40
CA GLN A 31 -3.19 -0.99 2.61
C GLN A 31 -2.88 -1.86 3.82
N ASP A 32 -2.70 -1.23 4.98
CA ASP A 32 -2.39 -1.91 6.24
C ASP A 32 -3.50 -2.89 6.64
N ALA A 33 -3.12 -4.15 6.84
CA ALA A 33 -4.01 -5.20 7.33
C ALA A 33 -4.19 -5.19 8.85
N GLY A 34 -3.39 -4.40 9.57
CA GLY A 34 -3.42 -4.24 11.03
C GLY A 34 -2.58 -5.25 11.81
N ASP A 35 -1.93 -6.19 11.13
CA ASP A 35 -1.03 -7.19 11.69
C ASP A 35 0.45 -6.97 11.30
N GLY A 36 0.74 -5.81 10.68
CA GLY A 36 2.05 -5.48 10.14
C GLY A 36 2.28 -5.99 8.73
N ASP A 37 1.30 -6.64 8.11
CA ASP A 37 1.29 -6.97 6.70
C ASP A 37 0.33 -6.05 5.92
N PHE A 38 0.29 -6.21 4.61
CA PHE A 38 -0.61 -5.49 3.73
C PHE A 38 -1.69 -6.39 3.13
N PHE A 39 -2.76 -5.76 2.67
CA PHE A 39 -3.60 -6.32 1.63
C PHE A 39 -3.58 -5.42 0.40
N VAL A 40 -3.71 -6.03 -0.77
CA VAL A 40 -3.93 -5.31 -2.02
C VAL A 40 -5.33 -4.70 -1.95
N GLN A 41 -5.43 -3.38 -1.89
CA GLN A 41 -6.71 -2.66 -1.85
C GLN A 41 -7.31 -2.54 -3.24
N SER A 42 -6.48 -2.24 -4.23
CA SER A 42 -6.89 -2.14 -5.63
C SER A 42 -5.68 -2.24 -6.55
N VAL A 43 -5.95 -2.46 -7.83
CA VAL A 43 -4.94 -2.50 -8.89
C VAL A 43 -5.42 -1.61 -10.04
N LYS A 44 -4.52 -0.82 -10.60
CA LYS A 44 -4.77 -0.04 -11.81
C LYS A 44 -3.81 -0.53 -12.88
N LEU A 45 -4.34 -1.10 -13.96
CA LEU A 45 -3.53 -1.47 -15.12
C LEU A 45 -3.26 -0.24 -15.98
N ASP A 46 -2.10 -0.20 -16.62
CA ASP A 46 -1.75 0.89 -17.53
C ASP A 46 -2.71 0.95 -18.71
N GLY A 47 -3.28 2.14 -18.94
CA GLY A 47 -4.33 2.35 -19.94
C GLY A 47 -5.65 1.63 -19.66
N GLY A 48 -5.77 0.93 -18.52
CA GLY A 48 -6.93 0.13 -18.14
C GLY A 48 -7.77 0.72 -17.01
N PRO A 49 -8.87 0.03 -16.65
CA PRO A 49 -9.71 0.42 -15.53
C PRO A 49 -9.06 0.08 -14.17
N TRP A 50 -9.61 0.69 -13.12
CA TRP A 50 -9.35 0.25 -11.75
C TRP A 50 -10.02 -1.09 -11.49
N ILE A 51 -9.26 -2.00 -10.90
CA ILE A 51 -9.68 -3.33 -10.49
C ILE A 51 -9.68 -3.37 -8.96
N ARG A 52 -10.78 -3.83 -8.38
CA ARG A 52 -10.96 -3.92 -6.92
C ARG A 52 -11.21 -5.37 -6.52
N PRO A 53 -10.96 -5.74 -5.26
CA PRO A 53 -11.34 -7.04 -4.73
C PRO A 53 -12.83 -7.26 -4.93
N VAL A 54 -13.18 -8.31 -5.69
CA VAL A 54 -14.56 -8.72 -5.92
C VAL A 54 -14.84 -9.96 -5.07
N ARG A 55 -15.96 -9.94 -4.32
CA ARG A 55 -16.36 -11.08 -3.47
C ARG A 55 -16.87 -12.27 -4.29
N GLU A 56 -17.45 -12.01 -5.46
CA GLU A 56 -17.97 -13.03 -6.36
C GLU A 56 -16.97 -13.34 -7.47
N GLY A 57 -16.47 -14.57 -7.50
CA GLY A 57 -15.60 -15.06 -8.57
C GLY A 57 -16.42 -15.32 -9.83
N GLY A 58 -15.93 -14.85 -10.99
CA GLY A 58 -16.57 -15.17 -12.28
C GLY A 58 -16.20 -14.23 -13.42
N THR A 59 -15.91 -12.96 -13.12
CA THR A 59 -15.48 -11.99 -14.14
C THR A 59 -13.98 -12.11 -14.43
N LEU A 60 -13.56 -11.60 -15.59
CA LEU A 60 -12.14 -11.55 -15.95
C LEU A 60 -11.37 -10.66 -14.97
N GLU A 61 -11.96 -9.52 -14.60
CA GLU A 61 -11.39 -8.55 -13.66
C GLU A 61 -11.15 -9.18 -12.29
N ALA A 62 -12.11 -9.98 -11.79
CA ALA A 62 -11.96 -10.66 -10.51
C ALA A 62 -10.81 -11.68 -10.54
N LYS A 63 -10.69 -12.46 -11.63
CA LYS A 63 -9.57 -13.41 -11.80
C LYS A 63 -8.24 -12.68 -11.92
N LEU A 64 -8.21 -11.60 -12.68
CA LEU A 64 -7.01 -10.79 -12.90
C LEU A 64 -6.53 -10.18 -11.58
N TYR A 65 -7.45 -9.63 -10.78
CA TYR A 65 -7.15 -9.18 -9.44
C TYR A 65 -6.55 -10.29 -8.57
N GLN A 66 -7.16 -11.48 -8.56
CA GLN A 66 -6.70 -12.61 -7.75
C GLN A 66 -5.30 -13.06 -8.14
N GLU A 67 -5.00 -13.13 -9.44
CA GLU A 67 -3.68 -13.51 -9.94
C GLU A 67 -2.61 -12.47 -9.59
N ILE A 68 -2.91 -11.18 -9.79
CA ILE A 68 -1.98 -10.09 -9.41
C ILE A 68 -1.71 -10.13 -7.91
N ALA A 69 -2.77 -10.21 -7.10
CA ALA A 69 -2.63 -10.28 -5.64
C ALA A 69 -1.83 -11.52 -5.22
N ALA A 70 -2.06 -12.69 -5.83
CA ALA A 70 -1.31 -13.90 -5.53
C ALA A 70 0.19 -13.73 -5.82
N VAL A 71 0.56 -13.10 -6.93
CA VAL A 71 1.96 -12.79 -7.26
C VAL A 71 2.57 -11.84 -6.23
N LEU A 72 1.86 -10.78 -5.85
CA LEU A 72 2.34 -9.79 -4.87
C LEU A 72 2.50 -10.36 -3.45
N TYR A 73 1.69 -11.35 -3.07
CA TYR A 73 1.85 -12.05 -1.80
C TYR A 73 2.93 -13.14 -1.84
N ASP A 74 3.27 -13.66 -3.02
CA ASP A 74 4.28 -14.71 -3.18
C ASP A 74 5.70 -14.13 -3.24
N LYS A 75 6.39 -14.15 -2.09
CA LYS A 75 7.80 -13.73 -1.93
C LYS A 75 8.81 -14.60 -2.71
N SER A 76 8.38 -15.69 -3.35
CA SER A 76 9.24 -16.42 -4.29
C SER A 76 9.36 -15.70 -5.64
N THR A 77 8.40 -14.85 -5.99
CA THR A 77 8.42 -14.02 -7.20
C THR A 77 9.24 -12.74 -7.00
N HIS A 78 9.68 -12.12 -8.09
CA HIS A 78 10.38 -10.83 -8.03
C HIS A 78 9.47 -9.74 -7.45
N GLU A 79 8.26 -9.61 -7.99
CA GLU A 79 7.29 -8.59 -7.56
C GLU A 79 6.82 -8.79 -6.12
N GLY A 80 6.64 -10.03 -5.67
CA GLY A 80 6.27 -10.28 -4.28
C GLY A 80 7.39 -9.96 -3.28
N ARG A 81 8.67 -10.13 -3.65
CA ARG A 81 9.79 -9.63 -2.82
C ARG A 81 9.80 -8.10 -2.76
N LYS A 82 9.69 -7.45 -3.93
CA LYS A 82 9.62 -6.00 -4.02
C LYS A 82 8.47 -5.44 -3.17
N ALA A 83 7.28 -6.03 -3.28
CA ALA A 83 6.12 -5.66 -2.46
C ALA A 83 6.41 -5.76 -0.96
N ALA A 84 7.00 -6.87 -0.53
CA ALA A 84 7.35 -7.08 0.88
C ALA A 84 8.42 -6.10 1.39
N GLU A 85 9.42 -5.79 0.56
CA GLU A 85 10.49 -4.84 0.88
C GLU A 85 9.97 -3.40 0.99
N GLU A 86 9.24 -2.94 -0.03
CA GLU A 86 8.63 -1.60 -0.05
C GLU A 86 7.65 -1.40 1.10
N TRP A 87 6.82 -2.42 1.39
CA TRP A 87 5.93 -2.39 2.54
C TRP A 87 6.68 -2.30 3.87
N ALA A 88 7.72 -3.13 4.04
CA ALA A 88 8.50 -3.12 5.27
C ALA A 88 9.21 -1.77 5.51
N MET A 89 9.70 -1.13 4.45
CA MET A 89 10.29 0.21 4.51
C MET A 89 9.24 1.25 4.91
N ALA A 90 8.09 1.29 4.21
CA ALA A 90 7.02 2.24 4.53
C ALA A 90 6.44 2.04 5.94
N LEU A 91 6.35 0.79 6.41
CA LEU A 91 5.89 0.47 7.75
C LEU A 91 6.92 0.91 8.81
N ALA A 92 8.22 0.78 8.52
CA ALA A 92 9.26 1.28 9.41
C ALA A 92 9.22 2.82 9.49
N ASP A 93 9.10 3.48 8.34
CA ASP A 93 9.04 4.95 8.24
C ASP A 93 7.81 5.52 8.94
N SER A 94 6.64 4.88 8.78
CA SER A 94 5.41 5.32 9.46
C SER A 94 5.46 5.17 10.98
N ARG A 95 6.41 4.39 11.51
CA ARG A 95 6.65 4.23 12.96
C ARG A 95 7.72 5.16 13.49
N LEU A 96 8.45 5.88 12.63
CA LEU A 96 9.43 6.86 13.08
C LEU A 96 8.71 7.99 13.83
N PRO A 97 9.23 8.39 15.00
CA PRO A 97 8.74 9.59 15.66
C PRO A 97 8.91 10.77 14.71
N ASP A 98 7.89 11.62 14.64
CA ASP A 98 8.00 12.89 13.91
C ASP A 98 9.21 13.66 14.49
N PRO A 99 10.24 13.96 13.67
CA PRO A 99 11.47 14.59 14.13
C PRO A 99 11.22 15.98 14.75
N ASP A 100 10.16 16.66 14.33
CA ASP A 100 9.81 18.00 14.80
C ASP A 100 8.78 17.98 15.94
N ARG A 101 8.30 16.81 16.35
CA ARG A 101 7.28 16.66 17.40
C ARG A 101 7.62 17.42 18.68
N ALA A 102 8.86 17.32 19.14
CA ALA A 102 9.29 18.01 20.36
C ALA A 102 9.33 19.54 20.19
N TYR A 103 9.58 20.04 18.98
CA TYR A 103 9.52 21.46 18.68
C TYR A 103 8.07 21.94 18.59
N ASP A 104 7.21 21.19 17.90
CA ASP A 104 5.79 21.50 17.77
C ASP A 104 5.06 21.45 19.11
N GLU A 105 5.33 20.45 19.95
CA GLU A 105 4.79 20.39 21.32
C GLU A 105 5.21 21.61 22.16
N ARG A 106 6.46 22.09 21.99
CA ARG A 106 6.95 23.29 22.68
C ARG A 106 6.31 24.57 22.14
N ARG A 107 6.09 24.66 20.83
CA ARG A 107 5.39 25.78 20.18
C ARG A 107 3.95 25.85 20.65
N ASP A 108 3.24 24.73 20.61
CA ASP A 108 1.82 24.65 20.98
C ASP A 108 1.63 24.93 22.48
N ALA A 109 2.50 24.40 23.33
CA ALA A 109 2.49 24.72 24.77
C ALA A 109 2.71 26.22 25.04
N CYS A 110 3.61 26.87 24.29
CA CYS A 110 3.85 28.31 24.40
C CYS A 110 2.61 29.13 23.96
N ILE A 111 1.97 28.73 22.86
CA ILE A 111 0.75 29.36 22.35
C ILE A 111 -0.39 29.22 23.40
N HIS A 112 -0.62 28.02 23.91
CA HIS A 112 -1.65 27.80 24.94
C HIS A 112 -1.39 28.57 26.23
N ALA A 113 -0.14 28.63 26.70
CA ALA A 113 0.22 29.39 27.90
C ALA A 113 0.00 30.91 27.70
N HIS A 114 0.25 31.43 26.50
CA HIS A 114 0.02 32.84 26.18
C HIS A 114 -1.48 33.21 26.21
N PHE A 115 -2.34 32.34 25.69
CA PHE A 115 -3.80 32.54 25.74
C PHE A 115 -4.38 32.38 27.15
N ALA A 116 -3.89 31.43 27.95
CA ALA A 116 -4.36 31.21 29.32
C ALA A 116 -3.97 32.31 30.32
N ALA A 117 -2.95 33.12 30.01
CA ALA A 117 -2.50 34.24 30.85
C ALA A 117 -3.21 35.57 30.52
N SER A 118 -4.15 35.58 29.57
CA SER A 118 -4.87 36.77 29.11
C SER A 118 -6.34 36.84 29.60
N GLU A 119 -6.76 35.91 30.48
CA GLU A 119 -8.03 35.92 31.23
C GLU A 119 -7.80 36.28 32.70
#